data_AF-A0A932BX91-F1
#
_entry.id   AF-A0A932BX91-F1
#
_cell.length_a   1.000
_cell.length_b   1.000
_cell.length_c   1.000
_cell.angle_alpha   90.00
_cell.angle_beta   90.00
_cell.angle_gamma   90.00
#
_symmetry.space_group_name_H-M   'P 1'
#
loop_
_entity.id
_entity.type
_entity.pdbx_description
1 polymer ?
#
loop_
_entity_poly.entity_id
_entity_poly.type
_entity_poly.pdbx_seq_one_letter_code
_entity_poly.pdbx_strand_id
1 'polypeptide(L)'
;MSERGEPDWLLADRTSAAAAFAALPVETNQLYTPYVDLRAAVLDTVQPWVMTASSVDGEAGSLPEGVDGIIDVREDLVVAVALSDAAIAAGVSLETFGAALSRDPHGLRDDLERGETLPAEDKLAQLARGFWSQGVRLVVPDGVHVARPILIRWQSGMPDRALITRTLVRLGAHASVVVVEEQVPSGTEPQRAAGETVPQGFFHGTTEVVLGTDAHLSFASIQDFGDRQVAFQHRYARIGEGASLHWAMAQLGGRLVRSRVDNRLEGDRGSVEQVEIVFGTNEQFFDLTSYTRHLGRDTTGNLLSKGALMDHARSYMKGLITIEKSAVGTDSYLGEFGMNLSKASRAVAIPSLEIDQPDCRRAMHASSVGPIDQSQLFYLESRGIDPDDARKFIVLGFLEPVVARVPLEAAQDRLRELLDAKWATGRAADTSLTGGGSRGQDGVPVGTITCALHLSRFDLADGEALDPPAELPLAVYDVIIENGRVLIEIPDAPLPVNQ
;
A
#
# COMPACT_ATOMS: atom_id res chain seq x y z
N MET A 1 -12.25 26.88 -5.94
CA MET A 1 -13.69 27.06 -5.67
C MET A 1 -14.43 26.45 -6.86
N SER A 2 -15.33 25.51 -6.62
CA SER A 2 -15.91 24.68 -7.67
C SER A 2 -16.79 25.49 -8.62
N GLU A 3 -16.74 25.19 -9.91
CA GLU A 3 -17.69 25.66 -10.94
C GLU A 3 -19.15 25.15 -10.73
N ARG A 4 -19.54 24.76 -9.50
CA ARG A 4 -20.70 23.88 -9.22
C ARG A 4 -21.80 24.55 -8.40
N GLY A 5 -23.04 24.16 -8.70
CA GLY A 5 -24.22 24.33 -7.82
C GLY A 5 -24.28 23.27 -6.71
N GLU A 6 -23.22 23.16 -5.89
CA GLU A 6 -23.24 22.32 -4.69
C GLU A 6 -24.16 22.93 -3.61
N PRO A 7 -24.74 22.12 -2.71
CA PRO A 7 -25.48 22.64 -1.56
C PRO A 7 -24.58 23.50 -0.66
N ASP A 8 -25.13 24.58 -0.09
CA ASP A 8 -24.40 25.52 0.78
C ASP A 8 -23.67 24.84 1.95
N TRP A 9 -24.24 23.78 2.51
CA TRP A 9 -23.63 23.03 3.61
C TRP A 9 -22.32 22.35 3.19
N LEU A 10 -22.23 21.83 1.97
CA LEU A 10 -21.05 21.14 1.48
C LEU A 10 -19.93 22.14 1.18
N LEU A 11 -20.28 23.31 0.64
CA LEU A 11 -19.33 24.40 0.46
C LEU A 11 -18.75 24.87 1.81
N ALA A 12 -19.60 25.00 2.83
CA ALA A 12 -19.17 25.34 4.19
C ALA A 12 -18.25 24.26 4.79
N ASP A 13 -18.60 22.98 4.63
CA ASP A 13 -17.81 21.83 5.08
C ASP A 13 -16.41 21.83 4.45
N ARG A 14 -16.33 21.97 3.11
CA ARG A 14 -15.08 22.04 2.37
C ARG A 14 -14.22 23.24 2.77
N THR A 15 -14.84 24.39 2.98
CA THR A 15 -14.13 25.61 3.40
C THR A 15 -13.56 25.46 4.82
N SER A 16 -14.32 24.86 5.73
CA SER A 16 -13.86 24.52 7.08
C SER A 16 -12.70 23.53 7.04
N ALA A 17 -12.79 22.47 6.23
CA ALA A 17 -11.74 21.48 6.06
C ALA A 17 -10.46 22.09 5.47
N ALA A 18 -10.58 22.97 4.47
CA ALA A 18 -9.43 23.66 3.88
C ALA A 18 -8.71 24.56 4.91
N ALA A 19 -9.47 25.26 5.77
CA ALA A 19 -8.91 26.05 6.85
C ALA A 19 -8.18 25.17 7.89
N ALA A 20 -8.77 24.04 8.26
CA ALA A 20 -8.14 23.08 9.16
C ALA A 20 -6.87 22.46 8.56
N PHE A 21 -6.91 22.04 7.29
CA PHE A 21 -5.75 21.57 6.54
C PHE A 21 -4.60 22.59 6.57
N ALA A 22 -4.90 23.88 6.37
CA ALA A 22 -3.87 24.93 6.41
C ALA A 22 -3.22 25.08 7.80
N ALA A 23 -3.98 24.89 8.88
CA ALA A 23 -3.52 25.11 10.26
C ALA A 23 -2.85 23.88 10.91
N LEU A 24 -3.27 22.66 10.57
CA LEU A 24 -2.81 21.44 11.24
C LEU A 24 -1.37 21.06 10.84
N PRO A 25 -0.58 20.48 11.76
CA PRO A 25 0.71 19.88 11.43
C PRO A 25 0.52 18.60 10.61
N VAL A 26 1.52 18.22 9.81
CA VAL A 26 1.47 16.98 9.01
C VAL A 26 1.36 15.72 9.87
N GLU A 27 1.99 15.74 11.04
CA GLU A 27 1.96 14.64 12.01
C GLU A 27 1.79 15.22 13.40
N THR A 28 0.82 14.72 14.14
CA THR A 28 0.50 15.17 15.51
C THR A 28 1.19 14.30 16.54
N ASN A 29 1.49 13.04 16.22
CA ASN A 29 2.21 12.15 17.12
C ASN A 29 3.70 12.50 17.12
N GLN A 30 4.19 13.02 18.26
CA GLN A 30 5.58 13.42 18.40
C GLN A 30 6.57 12.26 18.22
N LEU A 31 6.16 11.03 18.53
CA LEU A 31 6.99 9.84 18.30
C LEU A 31 7.25 9.61 16.81
N TYR A 32 6.27 9.94 15.97
CA TYR A 32 6.31 9.66 14.54
C TYR A 32 6.78 10.84 13.69
N THR A 33 6.81 12.05 14.26
CA THR A 33 7.27 13.27 13.58
C THR A 33 8.66 13.11 12.91
N PRO A 34 9.67 12.47 13.54
CA PRO A 34 10.99 12.28 12.91
C PRO A 34 10.98 11.34 11.68
N TYR A 35 9.90 10.58 11.48
CA TYR A 35 9.77 9.56 10.45
C TYR A 35 8.85 10.01 9.30
N VAL A 36 8.44 11.28 9.27
CA VAL A 36 7.68 11.84 8.15
C VAL A 36 8.64 12.31 7.07
N ASP A 37 8.55 11.71 5.88
CA ASP A 37 9.33 12.13 4.70
C ASP A 37 8.42 12.30 3.47
N LEU A 38 7.90 13.52 3.30
CA LEU A 38 7.05 13.87 2.16
C LEU A 38 7.82 14.59 1.03
N ARG A 39 9.16 14.56 1.02
CA ARG A 39 9.96 15.26 0.00
C ARG A 39 9.71 14.73 -1.42
N ALA A 40 9.31 13.46 -1.52
CA ALA A 40 8.91 12.84 -2.78
C ALA A 40 7.47 13.18 -3.22
N ALA A 41 6.73 13.99 -2.45
CA ALA A 41 5.39 14.47 -2.80
C ALA A 41 5.43 15.93 -3.28
N VAL A 42 5.43 16.14 -4.59
CA VAL A 42 5.36 17.47 -5.21
C VAL A 42 3.89 17.82 -5.46
N LEU A 43 3.22 18.36 -4.43
CA LEU A 43 1.77 18.58 -4.46
C LEU A 43 1.35 19.94 -5.04
N ASP A 44 2.28 20.86 -5.23
CA ASP A 44 2.03 22.21 -5.76
C ASP A 44 1.83 22.23 -7.29
N THR A 45 2.31 21.21 -7.99
CA THR A 45 2.19 21.11 -9.45
C THR A 45 0.99 20.28 -9.92
N VAL A 46 0.37 19.48 -9.05
CA VAL A 46 -0.76 18.62 -9.42
C VAL A 46 -2.09 19.38 -9.43
N GLN A 47 -2.90 19.13 -10.45
CA GLN A 47 -4.21 19.71 -10.65
C GLN A 47 -5.31 18.71 -10.26
N PRO A 48 -6.11 18.97 -9.21
CA PRO A 48 -7.19 18.09 -8.83
C PRO A 48 -8.24 18.01 -9.92
N TRP A 49 -8.82 16.83 -10.10
CA TRP A 49 -10.09 16.72 -10.81
C TRP A 49 -11.15 17.52 -10.06
N VAL A 50 -11.94 18.31 -10.78
CA VAL A 50 -12.94 19.21 -10.18
C VAL A 50 -14.37 18.81 -10.52
N MET A 51 -14.59 17.72 -11.24
CA MET A 51 -15.92 17.14 -11.50
C MET A 51 -16.20 15.97 -10.55
N THR A 52 -17.45 15.83 -10.12
CA THR A 52 -17.95 14.69 -9.36
C THR A 52 -19.00 14.05 -10.22
N ALA A 53 -18.67 12.88 -10.77
CA ALA A 53 -19.55 12.19 -11.67
C ALA A 53 -20.71 11.56 -10.89
N SER A 54 -21.93 11.75 -11.38
CA SER A 54 -23.17 11.22 -10.80
C SER A 54 -23.71 10.01 -11.55
N SER A 55 -23.23 9.73 -12.76
CA SER A 55 -23.68 8.63 -13.60
C SER A 55 -22.52 8.00 -14.34
N VAL A 56 -22.74 6.77 -14.81
CA VAL A 56 -21.85 6.10 -15.76
C VAL A 56 -21.85 6.89 -17.07
N ASP A 57 -20.67 7.06 -17.67
CA ASP A 57 -20.59 7.54 -19.06
C ASP A 57 -20.75 6.35 -20.02
N GLY A 58 -21.85 6.34 -20.77
CA GLY A 58 -22.17 5.27 -21.72
C GLY A 58 -23.10 4.20 -21.14
N GLU A 59 -22.98 2.96 -21.60
CA GLU A 59 -23.78 1.85 -21.08
C GLU A 59 -23.30 1.45 -19.68
N ALA A 60 -24.24 1.25 -18.74
CA ALA A 60 -23.94 0.77 -17.41
C ALA A 60 -23.20 -0.58 -17.52
N GLY A 61 -21.93 -0.60 -17.14
CA GLY A 61 -21.10 -1.81 -17.23
C GLY A 61 -21.77 -3.02 -16.56
N SER A 62 -21.59 -4.21 -17.13
CA SER A 62 -22.14 -5.43 -16.56
C SER A 62 -21.42 -5.82 -15.27
N LEU A 63 -22.14 -6.44 -14.34
CA LEU A 63 -21.54 -7.05 -13.16
C LEU A 63 -20.51 -8.11 -13.59
N PRO A 64 -19.25 -8.03 -13.10
CA PRO A 64 -18.31 -9.12 -13.25
C PRO A 64 -18.84 -10.42 -12.70
N GLU A 65 -18.33 -11.54 -13.19
CA GLU A 65 -18.63 -12.84 -12.61
C GLU A 65 -18.15 -12.89 -11.15
N GLY A 66 -18.94 -13.54 -10.28
CA GLY A 66 -18.54 -13.76 -8.89
C GLY A 66 -18.72 -12.57 -7.93
N VAL A 67 -19.22 -11.40 -8.37
CA VAL A 67 -19.50 -10.24 -7.49
C VAL A 67 -20.99 -9.90 -7.42
N ASP A 68 -21.45 -9.33 -6.29
CA ASP A 68 -22.81 -8.79 -6.12
C ASP A 68 -22.88 -7.27 -6.33
N GLY A 69 -21.74 -6.60 -6.47
CA GLY A 69 -21.68 -5.18 -6.79
C GLY A 69 -20.36 -4.78 -7.41
N ILE A 70 -20.38 -3.75 -8.25
CA ILE A 70 -19.20 -3.07 -8.77
C ILE A 70 -19.43 -1.56 -8.79
N ILE A 71 -18.41 -0.82 -8.38
CA ILE A 71 -18.24 0.58 -8.76
C ILE A 71 -16.80 0.77 -9.25
N ASP A 72 -16.65 1.20 -10.51
CA ASP A 72 -15.35 1.39 -11.17
C ASP A 72 -15.23 2.86 -11.58
N VAL A 73 -14.24 3.55 -11.03
CA VAL A 73 -13.97 4.96 -11.30
C VAL A 73 -12.56 5.10 -11.86
N ARG A 74 -12.45 5.69 -13.05
CA ARG A 74 -11.19 5.98 -13.73
C ARG A 74 -11.02 7.48 -13.82
N GLU A 75 -10.08 8.03 -13.06
CA GLU A 75 -9.86 9.48 -12.99
C GLU A 75 -11.15 10.22 -12.58
N ASP A 76 -11.70 11.08 -13.43
CA ASP A 76 -12.99 11.76 -13.21
C ASP A 76 -14.21 11.04 -13.79
N LEU A 77 -14.00 9.87 -14.38
CA LEU A 77 -15.01 9.08 -15.07
C LEU A 77 -15.54 7.94 -14.21
N VAL A 78 -16.87 7.79 -14.13
CA VAL A 78 -17.50 6.58 -13.60
C VAL A 78 -17.68 5.59 -14.75
N VAL A 79 -16.92 4.50 -14.71
CA VAL A 79 -16.87 3.46 -15.75
C VAL A 79 -18.01 2.46 -15.58
N ALA A 80 -18.32 2.08 -14.33
CA ALA A 80 -19.41 1.16 -14.04
C ALA A 80 -19.97 1.41 -12.64
N VAL A 81 -21.29 1.25 -12.51
CA VAL A 81 -21.97 1.10 -11.22
C VAL A 81 -23.07 0.06 -11.41
N ALA A 82 -23.01 -1.05 -10.68
CA ALA A 82 -24.04 -2.07 -10.74
C ALA A 82 -24.14 -2.83 -9.41
N LEU A 83 -25.34 -3.32 -9.12
CA LEU A 83 -25.65 -4.23 -8.03
C LEU A 83 -26.48 -5.39 -8.56
N SER A 84 -26.35 -6.57 -7.96
CA SER A 84 -27.21 -7.71 -8.31
C SER A 84 -28.65 -7.46 -7.89
N ASP A 85 -29.61 -8.04 -8.61
CA ASP A 85 -31.04 -7.92 -8.28
C ASP A 85 -31.33 -8.36 -6.85
N ALA A 86 -30.63 -9.38 -6.36
CA ALA A 86 -30.73 -9.86 -4.99
C ALA A 86 -30.26 -8.82 -3.97
N ALA A 87 -29.12 -8.17 -4.21
CA ALA A 87 -28.60 -7.11 -3.33
C ALA A 87 -29.53 -5.88 -3.31
N ILE A 88 -30.05 -5.48 -4.48
CA ILE A 88 -31.03 -4.39 -4.61
C ILE A 88 -32.31 -4.74 -3.84
N ALA A 89 -32.85 -5.95 -4.01
CA ALA A 89 -34.06 -6.39 -3.33
C ALA A 89 -33.87 -6.49 -1.80
N ALA A 90 -32.65 -6.77 -1.34
CA ALA A 90 -32.28 -6.75 0.08
C ALA A 90 -32.06 -5.33 0.64
N GLY A 91 -32.13 -4.28 -0.20
CA GLY A 91 -31.99 -2.89 0.21
C GLY A 91 -30.53 -2.40 0.28
N VAL A 92 -29.58 -3.15 -0.26
CA VAL A 92 -28.19 -2.68 -0.38
C VAL A 92 -28.15 -1.49 -1.34
N SER A 93 -27.45 -0.43 -0.96
CA SER A 93 -27.23 0.73 -1.83
C SER A 93 -25.74 0.91 -2.13
N LEU A 94 -25.40 1.01 -3.42
CA LEU A 94 -24.07 1.32 -3.92
C LEU A 94 -24.22 2.43 -4.98
N GLU A 95 -23.66 3.59 -4.71
CA GLU A 95 -23.78 4.76 -5.58
C GLU A 95 -22.57 5.70 -5.43
N THR A 96 -22.39 6.63 -6.37
CA THR A 96 -21.39 7.68 -6.22
C THR A 96 -21.92 8.79 -5.31
N PHE A 97 -21.03 9.59 -4.72
CA PHE A 97 -21.43 10.80 -3.99
C PHE A 97 -22.16 11.80 -4.88
N GLY A 98 -21.83 11.86 -6.18
CA GLY A 98 -22.57 12.70 -7.14
C GLY A 98 -24.02 12.24 -7.30
N ALA A 99 -24.26 10.93 -7.39
CA ALA A 99 -25.60 10.35 -7.44
C ALA A 99 -26.35 10.61 -6.13
N ALA A 100 -25.71 10.35 -4.99
CA ALA A 100 -26.29 10.56 -3.67
C ALA A 100 -26.65 12.03 -3.43
N LEU A 101 -25.79 12.99 -3.80
CA LEU A 101 -26.08 14.43 -3.72
C LEU A 101 -27.28 14.84 -4.57
N SER A 102 -27.44 14.22 -5.74
CA SER A 102 -28.56 14.53 -6.64
C SER A 102 -29.87 13.92 -6.14
N ARG A 103 -29.82 12.73 -5.54
CA ARG A 103 -30.97 11.96 -5.08
C ARG A 103 -31.46 12.37 -3.69
N ASP A 104 -30.54 12.49 -2.74
CA ASP A 104 -30.81 12.77 -1.32
C ASP A 104 -29.63 13.50 -0.65
N PRO A 105 -29.48 14.81 -0.90
CA PRO A 105 -28.38 15.59 -0.32
C PRO A 105 -28.42 15.66 1.21
N HIS A 106 -29.60 15.55 1.84
CA HIS A 106 -29.72 15.52 3.29
C HIS A 106 -29.25 14.18 3.86
N GLY A 107 -29.62 13.06 3.25
CA GLY A 107 -29.14 11.73 3.63
C GLY A 107 -27.62 11.61 3.50
N LEU A 108 -27.02 12.09 2.40
CA LEU A 108 -25.56 12.11 2.28
C LEU A 108 -24.92 13.01 3.34
N ARG A 109 -25.48 14.19 3.62
CA ARG A 109 -24.98 15.07 4.70
C ARG A 109 -24.98 14.35 6.04
N ASP A 110 -26.10 13.73 6.40
CA ASP A 110 -26.25 12.96 7.62
C ASP A 110 -25.21 11.83 7.69
N ASP A 111 -24.95 11.17 6.57
CA ASP A 111 -23.91 10.16 6.43
C ASP A 111 -22.50 10.71 6.53
N LEU A 112 -22.24 11.97 6.24
CA LEU A 112 -20.92 12.59 6.41
C LEU A 112 -20.75 13.20 7.81
N GLU A 113 -21.84 13.59 8.48
CA GLU A 113 -21.82 14.25 9.79
C GLU A 113 -22.00 13.28 10.97
N ARG A 114 -22.87 12.27 10.87
CA ARG A 114 -23.16 11.33 11.99
C ARG A 114 -22.01 10.38 12.29
N GLY A 115 -21.18 10.09 11.29
CA GLY A 115 -19.92 9.43 11.51
C GLY A 115 -18.85 10.51 11.54
N GLU A 116 -18.27 10.81 12.70
CA GLU A 116 -16.92 11.38 12.73
C GLU A 116 -15.98 10.32 12.13
N THR A 117 -15.98 10.21 10.81
CA THR A 117 -15.31 9.16 10.04
C THR A 117 -13.98 9.63 9.48
N LEU A 118 -13.69 10.92 9.57
CA LEU A 118 -12.37 11.50 9.33
C LEU A 118 -11.92 12.21 10.61
N PRO A 119 -10.71 11.93 11.14
CA PRO A 119 -10.23 12.60 12.33
C PRO A 119 -10.03 14.10 12.07
N ALA A 120 -10.62 14.92 12.93
CA ALA A 120 -10.64 16.38 12.80
C ALA A 120 -9.24 17.00 12.96
N GLU A 121 -8.37 16.31 13.69
CA GLU A 121 -7.01 16.69 14.03
C GLU A 121 -5.94 16.20 13.04
N ASP A 122 -6.32 15.43 12.01
CA ASP A 122 -5.38 14.96 11.00
C ASP A 122 -5.40 15.85 9.75
N LYS A 123 -4.24 16.41 9.41
CA LYS A 123 -4.09 17.30 8.24
C LYS A 123 -4.51 16.61 6.94
N LEU A 124 -4.08 15.38 6.71
CA LEU A 124 -4.32 14.67 5.44
C LEU A 124 -5.78 14.23 5.31
N ALA A 125 -6.45 13.89 6.41
CA ALA A 125 -7.90 13.70 6.45
C ALA A 125 -8.66 14.98 6.02
N GLN A 126 -8.21 16.14 6.51
CA GLN A 126 -8.82 17.43 6.13
C GLN A 126 -8.54 17.80 4.66
N LEU A 127 -7.42 17.37 4.08
CA LEU A 127 -7.16 17.46 2.64
C LEU A 127 -8.23 16.67 1.84
N ALA A 128 -8.50 15.42 2.22
CA ALA A 128 -9.55 14.65 1.57
C ALA A 128 -10.93 15.31 1.72
N ARG A 129 -11.31 15.69 2.94
CA ARG A 129 -12.60 16.31 3.25
C ARG A 129 -12.82 17.60 2.45
N GLY A 130 -11.80 18.44 2.33
CA GLY A 130 -11.89 19.71 1.60
C GLY A 130 -11.94 19.55 0.08
N PHE A 131 -11.17 18.60 -0.46
CA PHE A 131 -10.79 18.61 -1.88
C PHE A 131 -11.22 17.35 -2.67
N TRP A 132 -11.97 16.42 -2.06
CA TRP A 132 -12.47 15.25 -2.78
C TRP A 132 -13.26 15.64 -4.03
N SER A 133 -13.02 14.89 -5.10
CA SER A 133 -13.64 15.03 -6.41
C SER A 133 -14.53 13.85 -6.75
N GLN A 134 -14.22 12.65 -6.27
CA GLN A 134 -15.05 11.47 -6.44
C GLN A 134 -15.40 10.87 -5.07
N GLY A 135 -16.50 10.14 -5.00
CA GLY A 135 -16.83 9.42 -3.79
C GLY A 135 -17.77 8.25 -4.04
N VAL A 136 -17.69 7.26 -3.17
CA VAL A 136 -18.47 6.03 -3.20
C VAL A 136 -19.21 5.90 -1.89
N ARG A 137 -20.49 5.54 -1.96
CA ARG A 137 -21.34 5.26 -0.82
C ARG A 137 -21.86 3.83 -0.91
N LEU A 138 -21.47 3.01 0.06
CA LEU A 138 -21.99 1.66 0.27
C LEU A 138 -22.73 1.60 1.61
N VAL A 139 -24.01 1.21 1.56
CA VAL A 139 -24.82 0.96 2.76
C VAL A 139 -25.46 -0.41 2.67
N VAL A 140 -25.28 -1.20 3.73
CA VAL A 140 -25.88 -2.52 3.91
C VAL A 140 -26.84 -2.44 5.10
N PRO A 141 -28.16 -2.63 4.91
CA PRO A 141 -29.15 -2.50 5.98
C PRO A 141 -29.01 -3.56 7.09
N ASP A 142 -29.72 -3.35 8.20
CA ASP A 142 -29.78 -4.28 9.33
C ASP A 142 -30.17 -5.71 8.88
N GLY A 143 -29.44 -6.71 9.37
CA GLY A 143 -29.67 -8.14 9.12
C GLY A 143 -29.40 -8.60 7.69
N VAL A 144 -28.89 -7.73 6.82
CA VAL A 144 -28.61 -8.09 5.43
C VAL A 144 -27.22 -8.74 5.30
N HIS A 145 -27.20 -9.94 4.72
CA HIS A 145 -25.99 -10.68 4.38
C HIS A 145 -25.79 -10.67 2.86
N VAL A 146 -24.79 -9.94 2.39
CA VAL A 146 -24.42 -9.92 0.96
C VAL A 146 -23.60 -11.18 0.66
N ALA A 147 -24.09 -12.01 -0.26
CA ALA A 147 -23.55 -13.36 -0.48
C ALA A 147 -22.19 -13.35 -1.20
N ARG A 148 -22.01 -12.43 -2.16
CA ARG A 148 -20.79 -12.26 -2.93
C ARG A 148 -20.17 -10.90 -2.67
N PRO A 149 -18.86 -10.72 -2.93
CA PRO A 149 -18.20 -9.46 -2.66
C PRO A 149 -18.74 -8.28 -3.49
N ILE A 150 -18.50 -7.08 -2.97
CA ILE A 150 -18.65 -5.82 -3.69
C ILE A 150 -17.25 -5.35 -4.10
N LEU A 151 -17.06 -5.07 -5.39
CA LEU A 151 -15.81 -4.55 -5.95
C LEU A 151 -15.85 -3.03 -6.04
N ILE A 152 -14.85 -2.36 -5.47
CA ILE A 152 -14.61 -0.93 -5.60
C ILE A 152 -13.28 -0.77 -6.34
N ARG A 153 -13.30 -0.22 -7.56
CA ARG A 153 -12.08 0.01 -8.33
C ARG A 153 -11.81 1.49 -8.51
N TRP A 154 -10.60 1.90 -8.13
CA TRP A 154 -10.04 3.21 -8.39
C TRP A 154 -8.90 3.08 -9.39
N GLN A 155 -9.07 3.67 -10.57
CA GLN A 155 -8.02 3.76 -11.58
C GLN A 155 -7.49 5.19 -11.63
N SER A 156 -6.22 5.37 -11.32
CA SER A 156 -5.56 6.69 -11.20
C SER A 156 -4.16 6.64 -11.78
N GLY A 157 -3.60 7.78 -12.18
CA GLY A 157 -2.20 7.88 -12.56
C GLY A 157 -1.89 8.87 -13.67
N MET A 158 -2.87 9.65 -14.13
CA MET A 158 -2.63 10.71 -15.09
C MET A 158 -1.57 11.71 -14.57
N PRO A 159 -0.51 12.02 -15.35
CA PRO A 159 0.50 13.02 -14.98
C PRO A 159 -0.13 14.37 -14.69
N ASP A 160 0.41 15.09 -13.69
CA ASP A 160 -0.09 16.38 -13.21
C ASP A 160 -1.53 16.38 -12.71
N ARG A 161 -2.15 15.22 -12.51
CA ARG A 161 -3.52 15.12 -12.00
C ARG A 161 -3.56 14.58 -10.58
N ALA A 162 -4.55 15.07 -9.84
CA ALA A 162 -4.88 14.59 -8.51
C ALA A 162 -6.29 14.01 -8.47
N LEU A 163 -6.42 12.72 -8.16
CA LEU A 163 -7.68 12.07 -7.83
C LEU A 163 -7.82 11.99 -6.31
N ILE A 164 -8.77 12.74 -5.76
CA ILE A 164 -9.03 12.78 -4.31
C ILE A 164 -10.41 12.16 -4.08
N THR A 165 -10.47 11.09 -3.28
CA THR A 165 -11.66 10.25 -3.16
C THR A 165 -12.09 10.02 -1.71
N ARG A 166 -13.39 9.75 -1.54
CA ARG A 166 -13.96 9.29 -0.28
C ARG A 166 -14.80 8.05 -0.49
N THR A 167 -14.60 7.02 0.31
CA THR A 167 -15.37 5.78 0.28
C THR A 167 -16.04 5.59 1.62
N LEU A 168 -17.35 5.74 1.67
CA LEU A 168 -18.14 5.53 2.87
C LEU A 168 -18.76 4.13 2.85
N VAL A 169 -18.54 3.35 3.90
CA VAL A 169 -19.08 2.00 4.09
C VAL A 169 -19.83 1.95 5.42
N ARG A 170 -21.15 1.74 5.37
CA ARG A 170 -22.00 1.61 6.55
C ARG A 170 -22.69 0.26 6.57
N LEU A 171 -22.52 -0.46 7.65
CA LEU A 171 -23.25 -1.71 7.91
C LEU A 171 -24.19 -1.50 9.08
N GLY A 172 -25.46 -1.85 8.87
CA GLY A 172 -26.46 -1.95 9.91
C GLY A 172 -26.17 -3.07 10.91
N ALA A 173 -26.99 -3.17 11.96
CA ALA A 173 -26.85 -4.22 12.96
C ALA A 173 -27.01 -5.61 12.32
N HIS A 174 -26.18 -6.58 12.70
CA HIS A 174 -26.18 -7.95 12.17
C HIS A 174 -25.92 -8.06 10.65
N ALA A 175 -25.49 -6.99 9.98
CA ALA A 175 -25.21 -7.01 8.54
C ALA A 175 -23.83 -7.62 8.25
N SER A 176 -23.65 -8.22 7.07
CA SER A 176 -22.33 -8.70 6.64
C SER A 176 -22.06 -8.50 5.15
N VAL A 177 -20.84 -8.07 4.81
CA VAL A 177 -20.37 -7.96 3.42
C VAL A 177 -18.86 -8.16 3.32
N VAL A 178 -18.42 -8.65 2.17
CA VAL A 178 -17.00 -8.62 1.75
C VAL A 178 -16.83 -7.51 0.72
N VAL A 179 -15.85 -6.63 0.91
CA VAL A 179 -15.48 -5.60 -0.04
C VAL A 179 -14.07 -5.87 -0.55
N VAL A 180 -13.89 -5.78 -1.87
CA VAL A 180 -12.57 -5.80 -2.51
C VAL A 180 -12.34 -4.44 -3.12
N GLU A 181 -11.28 -3.77 -2.70
CA GLU A 181 -10.81 -2.53 -3.28
C GLU A 181 -9.59 -2.79 -4.15
N GLU A 182 -9.66 -2.34 -5.40
CA GLU A 182 -8.54 -2.36 -6.33
C GLU A 182 -8.11 -0.93 -6.64
N GLN A 183 -6.82 -0.64 -6.43
CA GLN A 183 -6.23 0.66 -6.70
C GLN A 183 -5.12 0.49 -7.74
N VAL A 184 -5.43 0.83 -8.99
CA VAL A 184 -4.65 0.45 -10.16
C VAL A 184 -4.32 1.64 -11.06
N PRO A 185 -3.35 1.52 -11.98
CA PRO A 185 -3.06 2.57 -12.95
C PRO A 185 -4.23 2.76 -13.92
N SER A 186 -4.58 4.02 -14.26
CA SER A 186 -5.64 4.35 -15.24
C SER A 186 -5.27 4.15 -16.71
N GLY A 187 -3.99 3.87 -17.00
CA GLY A 187 -3.49 3.66 -18.36
C GLY A 187 -2.07 3.11 -18.37
N THR A 188 -1.52 2.89 -19.57
CA THR A 188 -0.12 2.50 -19.73
C THR A 188 0.79 3.69 -19.41
N GLU A 189 1.84 3.44 -18.64
CA GLU A 189 2.89 4.41 -18.34
C GLU A 189 3.34 5.14 -19.62
N PRO A 190 3.27 6.48 -19.71
CA PRO A 190 3.69 7.20 -20.90
C PRO A 190 5.18 6.92 -21.18
N GLN A 191 5.47 6.53 -22.42
CA GLN A 191 6.84 6.26 -22.87
C GLN A 191 7.71 7.50 -22.71
N ARG A 192 8.88 7.32 -22.08
CA ARG A 192 9.89 8.38 -21.95
C ARG A 192 10.62 8.58 -23.28
N ALA A 193 10.73 9.83 -23.73
CA ALA A 193 11.91 10.24 -24.47
C ALA A 193 13.09 10.41 -23.50
N ALA A 194 14.31 10.07 -23.92
CA ALA A 194 15.49 10.24 -23.08
C ALA A 194 15.66 11.72 -22.68
N GLY A 195 15.73 12.00 -21.37
CA GLY A 195 15.91 13.35 -20.81
C GLY A 195 14.62 14.08 -20.43
N GLU A 196 13.44 13.54 -20.71
CA GLU A 196 12.17 14.16 -20.28
C GLU A 196 11.77 13.71 -18.86
N THR A 197 11.40 14.68 -18.03
CA THR A 197 10.77 14.44 -16.75
C THR A 197 9.26 14.33 -16.97
N VAL A 198 8.69 13.16 -16.70
CA VAL A 198 7.24 13.02 -16.69
C VAL A 198 6.74 13.36 -15.30
N PRO A 199 5.76 14.27 -15.17
CA PRO A 199 5.24 14.67 -13.87
C PRO A 199 4.57 13.54 -13.09
N GLN A 200 4.44 13.75 -11.77
CA GLN A 200 3.78 12.78 -10.89
C GLN A 200 2.26 12.77 -11.10
N GLY A 201 1.62 11.64 -10.83
CA GLY A 201 0.19 11.59 -10.49
C GLY A 201 0.00 11.57 -8.98
N PHE A 202 -1.13 12.06 -8.49
CA PHE A 202 -1.47 12.03 -7.07
C PHE A 202 -2.81 11.33 -6.83
N PHE A 203 -2.81 10.35 -5.95
CA PHE A 203 -4.02 9.73 -5.44
C PHE A 203 -4.15 10.03 -3.94
N HIS A 204 -5.33 10.47 -3.51
CA HIS A 204 -5.65 10.60 -2.09
C HIS A 204 -6.99 9.95 -1.82
N GLY A 205 -7.01 8.79 -1.17
CA GLY A 205 -8.24 8.06 -0.88
C GLY A 205 -8.54 7.97 0.60
N THR A 206 -9.81 8.09 0.95
CA THR A 206 -10.28 7.75 2.31
C THR A 206 -11.27 6.59 2.27
N THR A 207 -11.21 5.74 3.29
CA THR A 207 -12.18 4.66 3.52
C THR A 207 -12.74 4.81 4.92
N GLU A 208 -14.03 5.06 5.00
CA GLU A 208 -14.75 5.52 6.18
C GLU A 208 -15.78 4.46 6.56
N VAL A 209 -15.46 3.65 7.58
CA VAL A 209 -16.24 2.48 7.98
C VAL A 209 -17.01 2.75 9.27
N VAL A 210 -18.31 2.46 9.27
CA VAL A 210 -19.12 2.41 10.49
C VAL A 210 -19.87 1.09 10.55
N LEU A 211 -19.61 0.32 11.60
CA LEU A 211 -20.22 -0.98 11.84
C LEU A 211 -21.22 -0.91 13.00
N GLY A 212 -22.49 -1.26 12.72
CA GLY A 212 -23.50 -1.47 13.74
C GLY A 212 -23.22 -2.69 14.62
N THR A 213 -24.08 -2.91 15.63
CA THR A 213 -23.96 -4.05 16.55
C THR A 213 -23.92 -5.38 15.80
N ASP A 214 -22.97 -6.25 16.15
CA ASP A 214 -22.76 -7.57 15.56
C ASP A 214 -22.64 -7.56 14.02
N ALA A 215 -22.19 -6.45 13.43
CA ALA A 215 -21.93 -6.37 12.00
C ALA A 215 -20.54 -6.93 11.63
N HIS A 216 -20.43 -7.53 10.44
CA HIS A 216 -19.21 -8.19 9.97
C HIS A 216 -18.75 -7.63 8.62
N LEU A 217 -17.61 -6.96 8.59
CA LEU A 217 -16.97 -6.47 7.36
C LEU A 217 -15.62 -7.14 7.16
N SER A 218 -15.41 -7.76 5.99
CA SER A 218 -14.08 -8.06 5.48
C SER A 218 -13.77 -7.13 4.32
N PHE A 219 -12.65 -6.42 4.38
CA PHE A 219 -12.24 -5.45 3.38
C PHE A 219 -10.82 -5.76 2.90
N ALA A 220 -10.70 -6.24 1.67
CA ALA A 220 -9.43 -6.37 0.98
C ALA A 220 -9.10 -5.07 0.23
N SER A 221 -7.85 -4.61 0.27
CA SER A 221 -7.36 -3.51 -0.57
C SER A 221 -6.04 -3.90 -1.20
N ILE A 222 -6.02 -3.99 -2.54
CA ILE A 222 -4.80 -4.28 -3.30
C ILE A 222 -4.44 -3.03 -4.10
N GLN A 223 -3.31 -2.42 -3.75
CA GLN A 223 -2.80 -1.21 -4.37
C GLN A 223 -1.54 -1.52 -5.19
N ASP A 224 -1.61 -1.20 -6.49
CA ASP A 224 -0.54 -1.44 -7.47
C ASP A 224 -0.42 -0.24 -8.44
N PHE A 225 -0.35 0.97 -7.89
CA PHE A 225 -0.15 2.19 -8.69
C PHE A 225 1.22 2.20 -9.38
N GLY A 226 1.32 2.92 -10.51
CA GLY A 226 2.58 3.09 -11.23
C GLY A 226 3.66 3.84 -10.43
N ASP A 227 4.92 3.67 -10.84
CA ASP A 227 6.11 4.13 -10.11
C ASP A 227 6.25 5.66 -10.00
N ARG A 228 5.38 6.41 -10.68
CA ARG A 228 5.34 7.89 -10.65
C ARG A 228 4.22 8.45 -9.77
N GLN A 229 3.39 7.59 -9.19
CA GLN A 229 2.30 8.05 -8.34
C GLN A 229 2.75 8.27 -6.91
N VAL A 230 2.21 9.33 -6.31
CA VAL A 230 2.20 9.54 -4.87
C VAL A 230 0.80 9.19 -4.38
N ALA A 231 0.68 8.32 -3.39
CA ALA A 231 -0.59 7.87 -2.86
C ALA A 231 -0.68 8.16 -1.37
N PHE A 232 -1.70 8.92 -0.97
CA PHE A 232 -2.10 9.07 0.43
C PHE A 232 -3.39 8.30 0.66
N GLN A 233 -3.42 7.52 1.73
CA GLN A 233 -4.57 6.71 2.09
C GLN A 233 -4.89 6.90 3.56
N HIS A 234 -6.17 7.10 3.86
CA HIS A 234 -6.65 7.15 5.24
C HIS A 234 -7.86 6.24 5.41
N ARG A 235 -7.71 5.20 6.21
CA ARG A 235 -8.79 4.30 6.58
C ARG A 235 -9.18 4.58 8.03
N TYR A 236 -10.46 4.74 8.28
CA TYR A 236 -10.98 5.01 9.61
C TYR A 236 -12.18 4.11 9.86
N ALA A 237 -12.20 3.42 10.99
CA ALA A 237 -13.25 2.50 11.35
C ALA A 237 -13.79 2.75 12.75
N ARG A 238 -15.11 2.85 12.85
CA ARG A 238 -15.86 2.77 14.11
C ARG A 238 -16.51 1.40 14.21
N ILE A 239 -16.12 0.65 15.22
CA ILE A 239 -16.52 -0.74 15.42
C ILE A 239 -17.47 -0.78 16.62
N GLY A 240 -18.73 -1.10 16.34
CA GLY A 240 -19.80 -1.22 17.32
C GLY A 240 -19.70 -2.46 18.21
N GLU A 241 -20.69 -2.65 19.07
CA GLU A 241 -20.74 -3.76 20.02
C GLU A 241 -20.79 -5.10 19.27
N GLY A 242 -19.91 -6.05 19.60
CA GLY A 242 -19.85 -7.36 18.96
C GLY A 242 -19.48 -7.36 17.47
N ALA A 243 -19.26 -6.19 16.86
CA ALA A 243 -18.91 -6.06 15.45
C ALA A 243 -17.49 -6.57 15.19
N SER A 244 -17.25 -7.11 13.99
CA SER A 244 -15.93 -7.57 13.57
C SER A 244 -15.51 -6.92 12.26
N LEU A 245 -14.29 -6.39 12.24
CA LEU A 245 -13.66 -5.83 11.05
C LEU A 245 -12.41 -6.64 10.70
N HIS A 246 -12.28 -7.01 9.44
CA HIS A 246 -11.08 -7.62 8.92
C HIS A 246 -10.52 -6.80 7.76
N TRP A 247 -9.37 -6.16 7.97
CA TRP A 247 -8.60 -5.46 6.95
C TRP A 247 -7.52 -6.38 6.38
N ALA A 248 -7.50 -6.54 5.07
CA ALA A 248 -6.39 -7.19 4.37
C ALA A 248 -5.85 -6.27 3.28
N MET A 249 -4.64 -5.73 3.48
CA MET A 249 -4.10 -4.66 2.63
C MET A 249 -2.78 -5.09 1.99
N ALA A 250 -2.57 -4.71 0.74
CA ALA A 250 -1.31 -4.87 0.04
C ALA A 250 -0.91 -3.56 -0.63
N GLN A 251 0.26 -3.03 -0.28
CA GLN A 251 0.86 -1.83 -0.85
C GLN A 251 2.06 -2.25 -1.69
N LEU A 252 1.91 -2.22 -3.01
CA LEU A 252 2.91 -2.74 -3.94
C LEU A 252 3.45 -1.62 -4.84
N GLY A 253 2.60 -0.69 -5.24
CA GLY A 253 2.92 0.33 -6.22
C GLY A 253 3.29 1.70 -5.65
N GLY A 254 3.55 2.66 -6.53
CA GLY A 254 3.78 4.08 -6.19
C GLY A 254 5.21 4.42 -5.78
N ARG A 255 5.60 5.67 -6.06
CA ARG A 255 6.88 6.26 -5.62
C ARG A 255 6.92 6.47 -4.11
N LEU A 256 5.82 7.00 -3.58
CA LEU A 256 5.61 7.28 -2.17
C LEU A 256 4.18 6.88 -1.84
N VAL A 257 4.01 5.99 -0.87
CA VAL A 257 2.72 5.64 -0.29
C VAL A 257 2.74 6.03 1.17
N ARG A 258 1.80 6.89 1.58
CA ARG A 258 1.50 7.12 3.00
C ARG A 258 0.13 6.53 3.31
N SER A 259 0.09 5.52 4.17
CA SER A 259 -1.15 4.86 4.59
C SER A 259 -1.33 5.06 6.09
N ARG A 260 -2.51 5.53 6.49
CA ARG A 260 -2.93 5.63 7.89
C ARG A 260 -4.20 4.82 8.10
N VAL A 261 -4.23 3.98 9.12
CA VAL A 261 -5.43 3.24 9.54
C VAL A 261 -5.75 3.59 10.99
N ASP A 262 -6.96 4.04 11.26
CA ASP A 262 -7.47 4.31 12.60
C ASP A 262 -8.64 3.36 12.91
N ASN A 263 -8.41 2.39 13.78
CA ASN A 263 -9.42 1.47 14.28
C ASN A 263 -9.89 1.95 15.66
N ARG A 264 -11.19 2.23 15.80
CA ARG A 264 -11.82 2.59 17.08
C ARG A 264 -12.82 1.52 17.49
N LEU A 265 -12.45 0.74 18.49
CA LEU A 265 -13.31 -0.29 19.08
C LEU A 265 -14.16 0.37 20.17
N GLU A 266 -15.28 0.97 19.75
CA GLU A 266 -16.14 1.79 20.60
C GLU A 266 -17.15 0.96 21.40
N GLY A 267 -17.66 -0.12 20.80
CA GLY A 267 -18.58 -1.04 21.47
C GLY A 267 -17.88 -2.20 22.17
N ASP A 268 -18.54 -2.75 23.19
CA ASP A 268 -18.07 -3.92 23.91
C ASP A 268 -17.97 -5.13 22.97
N ARG A 269 -17.01 -6.02 23.21
CA ARG A 269 -16.78 -7.25 22.42
C ARG A 269 -16.50 -7.01 20.93
N GLY A 270 -16.26 -5.76 20.52
CA GLY A 270 -15.85 -5.42 19.16
C GLY A 270 -14.46 -6.00 18.85
N SER A 271 -14.22 -6.31 17.57
CA SER A 271 -12.96 -6.91 17.14
C SER A 271 -12.43 -6.35 15.82
N VAL A 272 -11.10 -6.30 15.71
CA VAL A 272 -10.40 -6.00 14.46
C VAL A 272 -9.23 -6.95 14.22
N GLU A 273 -9.17 -7.54 13.03
CA GLU A 273 -7.97 -8.14 12.47
C GLU A 273 -7.48 -7.25 11.34
N GLN A 274 -6.20 -6.86 11.37
CA GLN A 274 -5.58 -6.07 10.32
C GLN A 274 -4.31 -6.77 9.86
N VAL A 275 -4.25 -7.10 8.58
CA VAL A 275 -3.05 -7.63 7.95
C VAL A 275 -2.62 -6.77 6.78
N GLU A 276 -1.32 -6.52 6.69
CA GLU A 276 -0.76 -5.62 5.69
C GLU A 276 0.54 -6.18 5.11
N ILE A 277 0.66 -6.17 3.77
CA ILE A 277 1.89 -6.45 3.04
C ILE A 277 2.44 -5.18 2.43
N VAL A 278 3.75 -5.01 2.52
CA VAL A 278 4.54 -4.13 1.64
C VAL A 278 5.54 -4.98 0.87
N PHE A 279 5.59 -4.82 -0.45
CA PHE A 279 6.72 -5.27 -1.24
C PHE A 279 7.25 -4.12 -2.09
N GLY A 280 8.35 -3.52 -1.62
CA GLY A 280 8.99 -2.37 -2.25
C GLY A 280 10.24 -2.75 -3.05
N THR A 281 10.39 -2.14 -4.22
CA THR A 281 11.60 -2.22 -5.07
C THR A 281 12.07 -0.81 -5.44
N ASN A 282 13.15 -0.70 -6.24
CA ASN A 282 13.69 0.57 -6.74
C ASN A 282 13.92 1.60 -5.61
N GLU A 283 13.37 2.81 -5.74
CA GLU A 283 13.41 3.88 -4.74
C GLU A 283 12.07 4.10 -4.03
N GLN A 284 11.16 3.11 -4.08
CA GLN A 284 9.84 3.25 -3.48
C GLN A 284 9.93 3.49 -1.97
N PHE A 285 9.05 4.35 -1.46
CA PHE A 285 8.97 4.66 -0.04
C PHE A 285 7.55 4.45 0.51
N PHE A 286 7.44 3.67 1.58
CA PHE A 286 6.18 3.34 2.24
C PHE A 286 6.17 3.85 3.68
N ASP A 287 5.25 4.74 3.99
CA ASP A 287 5.02 5.31 5.31
C ASP A 287 3.66 4.80 5.83
N LEU A 288 3.70 3.74 6.63
CA LEU A 288 2.51 3.05 7.12
C LEU A 288 2.32 3.33 8.60
N THR A 289 1.10 3.73 8.96
CA THR A 289 0.72 4.00 10.35
C THR A 289 -0.58 3.28 10.68
N SER A 290 -0.61 2.53 11.78
CA SER A 290 -1.84 1.96 12.32
C SER A 290 -2.06 2.38 13.76
N TYR A 291 -3.25 2.90 14.03
CA TYR A 291 -3.76 3.22 15.35
C TYR A 291 -4.89 2.27 15.69
N THR A 292 -4.77 1.56 16.81
CA THR A 292 -5.86 0.73 17.35
C THR A 292 -6.21 1.24 18.73
N ARG A 293 -7.38 1.89 18.85
CA ARG A 293 -7.87 2.43 20.11
C ARG A 293 -9.01 1.57 20.65
N HIS A 294 -8.78 0.99 21.82
CA HIS A 294 -9.76 0.21 22.58
C HIS A 294 -10.49 1.13 23.56
N LEU A 295 -11.81 1.24 23.40
CA LEU A 295 -12.70 2.01 24.28
C LEU A 295 -13.70 1.08 25.00
N GLY A 296 -14.29 0.15 24.26
CA GLY A 296 -15.23 -0.85 24.77
C GLY A 296 -14.54 -1.96 25.56
N ARG A 297 -15.32 -2.66 26.39
CA ARG A 297 -14.89 -3.82 27.18
C ARG A 297 -14.71 -5.04 26.31
N ASP A 298 -13.83 -5.95 26.71
CA ASP A 298 -13.63 -7.25 26.06
C ASP A 298 -13.33 -7.15 24.56
N THR A 299 -12.72 -6.04 24.13
CA THR A 299 -12.38 -5.79 22.73
C THR A 299 -11.12 -6.55 22.32
N THR A 300 -11.05 -6.95 21.05
CA THR A 300 -9.92 -7.71 20.50
C THR A 300 -9.27 -7.01 19.30
N GLY A 301 -7.96 -6.88 19.30
CA GLY A 301 -7.19 -6.30 18.19
C GLY A 301 -6.01 -7.19 17.81
N ASN A 302 -5.91 -7.61 16.55
CA ASN A 302 -4.76 -8.33 16.05
C ASN A 302 -4.24 -7.67 14.78
N LEU A 303 -3.04 -7.09 14.85
CA LEU A 303 -2.40 -6.44 13.73
C LEU A 303 -1.12 -7.18 13.33
N LEU A 304 -0.96 -7.44 12.04
CA LEU A 304 0.24 -8.03 11.46
C LEU A 304 0.64 -7.29 10.18
N SER A 305 1.70 -6.50 10.24
CA SER A 305 2.32 -5.89 9.08
C SER A 305 3.61 -6.62 8.71
N LYS A 306 3.78 -6.94 7.43
CA LYS A 306 4.98 -7.55 6.88
C LYS A 306 5.49 -6.79 5.67
N GLY A 307 6.76 -6.37 5.71
CA GLY A 307 7.43 -5.70 4.60
C GLY A 307 8.60 -6.51 4.06
N ALA A 308 8.72 -6.63 2.74
CA ALA A 308 9.92 -7.08 2.04
C ALA A 308 10.41 -5.96 1.12
N LEU A 309 11.67 -5.56 1.25
CA LEU A 309 12.22 -4.40 0.54
C LEU A 309 13.48 -4.78 -0.22
N MET A 310 13.53 -4.46 -1.51
CA MET A 310 14.66 -4.65 -2.40
C MET A 310 15.24 -3.30 -2.82
N ASP A 311 16.43 -3.32 -3.42
CA ASP A 311 17.13 -2.15 -3.98
C ASP A 311 17.36 -1.06 -2.92
N HIS A 312 16.81 0.12 -3.16
CA HIS A 312 16.85 1.29 -2.28
C HIS A 312 15.48 1.56 -1.62
N ALA A 313 14.55 0.60 -1.69
CA ALA A 313 13.22 0.77 -1.15
C ALA A 313 13.26 0.91 0.37
N ARG A 314 12.35 1.75 0.89
CA ARG A 314 12.27 2.09 2.31
C ARG A 314 10.86 1.88 2.82
N SER A 315 10.72 1.41 4.05
CA SER A 315 9.44 1.42 4.75
C SER A 315 9.58 1.84 6.20
N TYR A 316 8.62 2.64 6.67
CA TYR A 316 8.38 2.91 8.07
C TYR A 316 7.02 2.31 8.43
N MET A 317 7.03 1.29 9.28
CA MET A 317 5.84 0.68 9.86
C MET A 317 5.72 1.20 11.29
N LYS A 318 4.65 1.93 11.54
CA LYS A 318 4.35 2.55 12.83
C LYS A 318 3.04 1.98 13.34
N GLY A 319 3.03 1.56 14.59
CA GLY A 319 1.83 1.02 15.21
C GLY A 319 1.67 1.56 16.62
N LEU A 320 0.47 2.00 16.97
CA LEU A 320 0.12 2.39 18.34
C LEU A 320 -1.18 1.71 18.76
N ILE A 321 -1.10 0.93 19.84
CA ILE A 321 -2.28 0.47 20.56
C ILE A 321 -2.52 1.43 21.72
N THR A 322 -3.70 2.04 21.77
CA THR A 322 -4.18 2.82 22.91
C THR A 322 -5.28 2.03 23.62
N ILE A 323 -5.09 1.70 24.90
CA ILE A 323 -6.09 1.03 25.73
C ILE A 323 -6.60 2.03 26.76
N GLU A 324 -7.80 2.53 26.54
CA GLU A 324 -8.45 3.52 27.40
C GLU A 324 -8.88 2.90 28.73
N LYS A 325 -9.05 3.72 29.77
CA LYS A 325 -9.47 3.27 31.12
C LYS A 325 -10.75 2.45 31.13
N SER A 326 -11.66 2.66 30.17
CA SER A 326 -12.91 1.90 30.06
C SER A 326 -12.74 0.48 29.51
N ALA A 327 -11.65 0.20 28.80
CA ALA A 327 -11.46 -1.00 27.98
C ALA A 327 -10.98 -2.23 28.78
N VAL A 328 -11.72 -2.57 29.83
CA VAL A 328 -11.47 -3.76 30.67
C VAL A 328 -11.56 -5.03 29.83
N GLY A 329 -10.65 -5.98 30.04
CA GLY A 329 -10.64 -7.27 29.35
C GLY A 329 -10.05 -7.24 27.93
N THR A 330 -9.38 -6.14 27.55
CA THR A 330 -8.75 -6.01 26.22
C THR A 330 -7.78 -7.15 25.92
N ASP A 331 -7.83 -7.64 24.68
CA ASP A 331 -6.83 -8.53 24.10
C ASP A 331 -6.27 -7.89 22.81
N SER A 332 -5.04 -7.40 22.86
CA SER A 332 -4.43 -6.69 21.74
C SER A 332 -3.01 -7.16 21.43
N TYR A 333 -2.74 -7.38 20.14
CA TYR A 333 -1.43 -7.75 19.60
C TYR A 333 -1.08 -6.90 18.37
N LEU A 334 0.14 -6.36 18.38
CA LEU A 334 0.74 -5.61 17.28
C LEU A 334 2.03 -6.27 16.79
N GLY A 335 2.03 -6.81 15.58
CA GLY A 335 3.18 -7.44 14.94
C GLY A 335 3.67 -6.65 13.73
N GLU A 336 4.93 -6.23 13.71
CA GLU A 336 5.55 -5.50 12.59
C GLU A 336 6.88 -6.13 12.19
N PHE A 337 6.93 -6.75 11.01
CA PHE A 337 8.10 -7.52 10.59
C PHE A 337 8.63 -7.04 9.24
N GLY A 338 9.92 -6.74 9.15
CA GLY A 338 10.58 -6.28 7.92
C GLY A 338 11.68 -7.24 7.46
N MET A 339 11.79 -7.42 6.15
CA MET A 339 12.88 -8.16 5.50
C MET A 339 13.61 -7.24 4.51
N ASN A 340 14.89 -6.98 4.78
CA ASN A 340 15.76 -6.21 3.88
C ASN A 340 16.45 -7.18 2.91
N LEU A 341 16.11 -7.09 1.63
CA LEU A 341 16.60 -7.99 0.57
C LEU A 341 17.90 -7.48 -0.09
N SER A 342 18.18 -6.18 0.07
CA SER A 342 19.37 -5.51 -0.46
C SER A 342 20.06 -4.69 0.64
N LYS A 343 21.38 -4.46 0.51
CA LYS A 343 22.15 -3.68 1.51
C LYS A 343 21.65 -2.24 1.67
N ALA A 344 21.11 -1.65 0.60
CA ALA A 344 20.60 -0.29 0.59
C ALA A 344 19.11 -0.18 1.00
N SER A 345 18.38 -1.30 1.01
CA SER A 345 16.99 -1.34 1.44
C SER A 345 16.87 -1.11 2.95
N ARG A 346 15.77 -0.49 3.39
CA ARG A 346 15.61 -0.15 4.81
C ARG A 346 14.16 -0.21 5.27
N ALA A 347 13.85 -1.24 6.05
CA ALA A 347 12.64 -1.28 6.88
C ALA A 347 12.92 -0.75 8.30
N VAL A 348 11.97 0.00 8.86
CA VAL A 348 11.95 0.41 10.27
C VAL A 348 10.57 0.10 10.83
N ALA A 349 10.54 -0.60 11.97
CA ALA A 349 9.31 -0.88 12.72
C ALA A 349 9.33 -0.09 14.03
N ILE A 350 8.21 0.56 14.37
CA ILE A 350 8.08 1.47 15.51
C ILE A 350 6.77 1.15 16.25
N PRO A 351 6.67 -0.03 16.88
CA PRO A 351 5.49 -0.40 17.65
C PRO A 351 5.45 0.36 18.97
N SER A 352 4.26 0.68 19.45
CA SER A 352 4.02 1.48 20.65
C SER A 352 2.75 1.03 21.36
N LEU A 353 2.74 1.16 22.69
CA LEU A 353 1.60 0.86 23.55
C LEU A 353 1.37 2.03 24.52
N GLU A 354 0.12 2.47 24.63
CA GLU A 354 -0.37 3.38 25.66
C GLU A 354 -1.48 2.67 26.42
N ILE A 355 -1.19 2.24 27.66
CA ILE A 355 -2.10 1.39 28.44
C ILE A 355 -2.51 2.12 29.72
N ASP A 356 -3.77 2.56 29.73
CA ASP A 356 -4.39 3.23 30.88
C ASP A 356 -5.28 2.28 31.72
N GLN A 357 -5.49 1.04 31.25
CA GLN A 357 -6.29 0.02 31.92
C GLN A 357 -5.44 -1.21 32.32
N PRO A 358 -5.22 -1.48 33.62
CA PRO A 358 -4.41 -2.61 34.07
C PRO A 358 -5.07 -3.99 33.84
N ASP A 359 -6.39 -4.09 33.78
CA ASP A 359 -7.12 -5.36 33.62
C ASP A 359 -7.25 -5.73 32.13
N CYS A 360 -6.12 -6.02 31.49
CA CYS A 360 -6.06 -6.53 30.11
C CYS A 360 -5.73 -8.04 30.11
N ARG A 361 -6.36 -8.80 29.20
CA ARG A 361 -6.00 -10.20 28.95
C ARG A 361 -4.63 -10.29 28.29
N ARG A 362 -4.39 -9.44 27.29
CA ARG A 362 -3.16 -9.34 26.53
C ARG A 362 -2.99 -7.92 26.00
N ALA A 363 -1.79 -7.37 26.14
CA ALA A 363 -1.35 -6.16 25.45
C ALA A 363 0.10 -6.37 25.06
N MET A 364 0.33 -6.78 23.82
CA MET A 364 1.64 -7.19 23.34
C MET A 364 1.98 -6.52 22.03
N HIS A 365 3.25 -6.23 21.84
CA HIS A 365 3.79 -5.92 20.53
C HIS A 365 5.03 -6.77 20.26
N ALA A 366 5.28 -7.04 18.99
CA ALA A 366 6.47 -7.72 18.52
C ALA A 366 6.94 -7.07 17.22
N SER A 367 8.23 -6.86 17.10
CA SER A 367 8.82 -6.35 15.86
C SER A 367 10.18 -6.96 15.60
N SER A 368 10.48 -7.25 14.34
CA SER A 368 11.84 -7.60 13.92
C SER A 368 12.11 -7.13 12.51
N VAL A 369 13.31 -6.61 12.27
CA VAL A 369 13.80 -6.29 10.94
C VAL A 369 15.14 -6.99 10.74
N GLY A 370 15.29 -7.69 9.61
CA GLY A 370 16.54 -8.38 9.30
C GLY A 370 16.65 -8.77 7.83
N PRO A 371 17.83 -9.26 7.39
CA PRO A 371 17.97 -9.88 6.09
C PRO A 371 17.37 -11.30 6.07
N ILE A 372 17.41 -11.95 4.91
CA ILE A 372 17.13 -13.39 4.78
C ILE A 372 18.05 -14.19 5.70
N ASP A 373 17.48 -15.17 6.43
CA ASP A 373 18.25 -16.12 7.23
C ASP A 373 19.13 -16.99 6.32
N GLN A 374 20.44 -16.82 6.45
CA GLN A 374 21.43 -17.52 5.64
C GLN A 374 21.40 -19.03 5.84
N SER A 375 20.91 -19.52 7.00
CA SER A 375 20.77 -20.95 7.27
C SER A 375 19.62 -21.56 6.45
N GLN A 376 18.52 -20.83 6.30
CA GLN A 376 17.39 -21.23 5.46
C GLN A 376 17.79 -21.23 3.98
N LEU A 377 18.51 -20.19 3.55
CA LEU A 377 19.01 -20.07 2.19
C LEU A 377 19.96 -21.24 1.84
N PHE A 378 20.99 -21.45 2.66
CA PHE A 378 21.92 -22.57 2.50
C PHE A 378 21.20 -23.93 2.47
N TYR A 379 20.20 -24.12 3.33
CA TYR A 379 19.42 -25.35 3.34
C TYR A 379 18.74 -25.60 1.98
N LEU A 380 18.06 -24.61 1.42
CA LEU A 380 17.38 -24.74 0.11
C LEU A 380 18.38 -24.96 -1.03
N GLU A 381 19.46 -24.18 -1.08
CA GLU A 381 20.52 -24.32 -2.09
C GLU A 381 21.19 -25.70 -2.03
N SER A 382 21.41 -26.25 -0.82
CA SER A 382 21.97 -27.60 -0.64
C SER A 382 21.07 -28.72 -1.18
N ARG A 383 19.79 -28.43 -1.44
CA ARG A 383 18.84 -29.34 -2.09
C ARG A 383 18.80 -29.15 -3.61
N GLY A 384 19.69 -28.34 -4.17
CA GLY A 384 19.79 -28.08 -5.60
C GLY A 384 18.79 -27.06 -6.13
N ILE A 385 18.15 -26.27 -5.24
CA ILE A 385 17.30 -25.14 -5.64
C ILE A 385 18.22 -24.00 -6.06
N ASP A 386 17.90 -23.34 -7.17
CA ASP A 386 18.65 -22.18 -7.65
C ASP A 386 18.68 -21.07 -6.57
N PRO A 387 19.80 -20.36 -6.35
CA PRO A 387 19.88 -19.31 -5.34
C PRO A 387 18.79 -18.24 -5.44
N ASP A 388 18.36 -17.84 -6.65
CA ASP A 388 17.29 -16.85 -6.81
C ASP A 388 15.94 -17.41 -6.39
N ASP A 389 15.62 -18.64 -6.83
CA ASP A 389 14.41 -19.34 -6.44
C ASP A 389 14.37 -19.60 -4.92
N ALA A 390 15.50 -19.94 -4.32
CA ALA A 390 15.61 -20.15 -2.87
C ALA A 390 15.29 -18.87 -2.09
N ARG A 391 15.86 -17.73 -2.51
CA ARG A 391 15.54 -16.41 -1.93
C ARG A 391 14.06 -16.08 -2.12
N LYS A 392 13.55 -16.26 -3.33
CA LYS A 392 12.14 -16.02 -3.68
C LYS A 392 11.20 -16.83 -2.80
N PHE A 393 11.45 -18.12 -2.62
CA PHE A 393 10.63 -19.00 -1.78
C PHE A 393 10.61 -18.55 -0.32
N ILE A 394 11.75 -18.13 0.23
CA ILE A 394 11.81 -17.61 1.61
C ILE A 394 10.99 -16.33 1.73
N VAL A 395 11.12 -15.40 0.77
CA VAL A 395 10.40 -14.12 0.79
C VAL A 395 8.90 -14.30 0.63
N LEU A 396 8.45 -15.09 -0.35
CA LEU A 396 7.03 -15.35 -0.54
C LEU A 396 6.45 -16.15 0.64
N GLY A 397 7.19 -17.13 1.18
CA GLY A 397 6.80 -17.83 2.39
C GLY A 397 6.73 -16.93 3.62
N PHE A 398 7.57 -15.89 3.70
CA PHE A 398 7.48 -14.86 4.74
C PHE A 398 6.21 -14.02 4.63
N LEU A 399 5.77 -13.67 3.42
CA LEU A 399 4.57 -12.85 3.17
C LEU A 399 3.25 -13.66 3.21
N GLU A 400 3.30 -14.96 2.92
CA GLU A 400 2.14 -15.86 2.80
C GLU A 400 1.17 -15.82 4.00
N PRO A 401 1.60 -15.70 5.28
CA PRO A 401 0.66 -15.56 6.39
C PRO A 401 -0.31 -14.39 6.25
N VAL A 402 0.08 -13.31 5.57
CA VAL A 402 -0.83 -12.19 5.27
C VAL A 402 -1.66 -12.49 4.03
N VAL A 403 -1.07 -13.04 2.96
CA VAL A 403 -1.78 -13.43 1.73
C VAL A 403 -2.94 -14.38 2.04
N ALA A 404 -2.69 -15.44 2.81
CA ALA A 404 -3.69 -16.46 3.15
C ALA A 404 -4.88 -15.91 3.96
N ARG A 405 -4.74 -14.72 4.55
CA ARG A 405 -5.82 -14.03 5.26
C ARG A 405 -6.65 -13.13 4.36
N VAL A 406 -6.18 -12.73 3.17
CA VAL A 406 -6.99 -11.92 2.24
C VAL A 406 -8.32 -12.62 1.95
N PRO A 407 -9.47 -11.93 2.08
CA PRO A 407 -10.76 -12.55 1.79
C PRO A 407 -10.86 -12.87 0.30
N LEU A 408 -11.38 -14.06 -0.02
CA LEU A 408 -11.56 -14.63 -1.36
C LEU A 408 -10.28 -15.18 -1.99
N GLU A 409 -10.37 -16.40 -2.50
CA GLU A 409 -9.28 -17.10 -3.19
C GLU A 409 -8.77 -16.33 -4.42
N ALA A 410 -9.68 -15.78 -5.24
CA ALA A 410 -9.30 -14.98 -6.41
C ALA A 410 -8.45 -13.74 -6.06
N ALA A 411 -8.71 -13.10 -4.93
CA ALA A 411 -7.91 -11.96 -4.47
C ALA A 411 -6.54 -12.41 -3.92
N GLN A 412 -6.48 -13.59 -3.29
CA GLN A 412 -5.21 -14.21 -2.87
C GLN A 412 -4.34 -14.54 -4.09
N ASP A 413 -4.91 -15.18 -5.10
CA ASP A 413 -4.18 -15.56 -6.31
C ASP A 413 -3.67 -14.32 -7.06
N ARG A 414 -4.53 -13.30 -7.19
CA ARG A 414 -4.12 -12.02 -7.76
C ARG A 414 -2.96 -11.37 -6.99
N LEU A 415 -3.01 -11.43 -5.66
CA LEU A 415 -1.92 -10.89 -4.84
C LEU A 415 -0.63 -11.71 -5.03
N ARG A 416 -0.69 -13.04 -5.10
CA ARG A 416 0.48 -13.89 -5.38
C ARG A 416 1.13 -13.54 -6.72
N GLU A 417 0.32 -13.38 -7.77
CA GLU A 417 0.80 -12.94 -9.09
C GLU A 417 1.53 -11.60 -9.04
N LEU A 418 0.99 -10.64 -8.28
CA LEU A 418 1.60 -9.32 -8.13
C LEU A 418 2.92 -9.37 -7.34
N LEU A 419 2.99 -10.20 -6.30
CA LEU A 419 4.22 -10.41 -5.53
C LEU A 419 5.30 -11.10 -6.40
N ASP A 420 4.90 -12.06 -7.24
CA ASP A 420 5.76 -12.69 -8.22
C ASP A 420 6.29 -11.69 -9.25
N ALA A 421 5.43 -10.82 -9.78
CA ALA A 421 5.82 -9.77 -10.70
C ALA A 421 6.79 -8.77 -10.05
N LYS A 422 6.54 -8.37 -8.79
CA LYS A 422 7.43 -7.49 -8.02
C LYS A 422 8.81 -8.10 -7.82
N TRP A 423 8.88 -9.39 -7.50
CA TRP A 423 10.17 -10.11 -7.43
C TRP A 423 10.94 -10.00 -8.76
N ALA A 424 10.26 -10.27 -9.88
CA ALA A 424 10.88 -10.24 -11.20
C ALA A 424 11.38 -8.83 -11.59
N THR A 425 10.63 -7.77 -11.25
CA THR A 425 11.01 -6.38 -11.52
C THR A 425 12.25 -5.96 -10.72
N GLY A 426 12.29 -6.25 -9.42
CA GLY A 426 13.46 -5.92 -8.59
C GLY A 426 14.74 -6.59 -9.08
N ARG A 427 14.64 -7.85 -9.55
CA ARG A 427 15.78 -8.57 -10.16
C ARG A 427 16.36 -7.86 -11.39
N ALA A 428 15.51 -7.33 -12.27
CA ALA A 428 15.96 -6.65 -13.48
C ALA A 428 16.80 -5.40 -13.16
N ALA A 429 16.46 -4.68 -12.07
CA ALA A 429 17.25 -3.56 -11.57
C ALA A 429 18.58 -4.02 -10.96
N ASP A 430 18.60 -5.11 -10.17
CA ASP A 430 19.83 -5.65 -9.57
C ASP A 430 20.81 -6.18 -10.65
N THR A 431 20.32 -6.79 -11.73
CA THR A 431 21.16 -7.18 -12.88
C THR A 431 21.74 -6.01 -13.68
N SER A 432 21.25 -4.79 -13.47
CA SER A 432 21.87 -3.58 -14.02
C SER A 432 23.04 -3.07 -13.16
N LEU A 433 23.13 -3.52 -11.91
CA LEU A 433 24.16 -3.19 -10.92
C LEU A 433 25.17 -4.32 -10.70
N THR A 434 24.78 -5.58 -10.93
CA THR A 434 25.68 -6.74 -11.03
C THR A 434 25.97 -7.02 -12.50
N GLY A 435 27.20 -6.76 -12.93
CA GLY A 435 27.64 -6.83 -14.33
C GLY A 435 27.16 -8.04 -15.11
N GLY A 436 26.07 -7.86 -15.86
CA GLY A 436 25.61 -8.78 -16.89
C GLY A 436 26.31 -8.46 -18.20
N GLY A 437 27.48 -9.06 -18.45
CA GLY A 437 28.15 -8.96 -19.74
C GLY A 437 27.39 -9.74 -20.82
N SER A 438 27.10 -9.10 -21.95
CA SER A 438 26.72 -9.80 -23.18
C SER A 438 27.97 -10.06 -24.03
N ARG A 439 27.99 -11.12 -24.84
CA ARG A 439 29.11 -11.34 -25.78
C ARG A 439 28.94 -10.47 -27.02
N GLY A 440 29.95 -9.66 -27.35
CA GLY A 440 30.01 -8.94 -28.62
C GLY A 440 30.19 -9.89 -29.81
N GLN A 441 30.01 -9.39 -31.05
CA GLN A 441 30.15 -10.18 -32.28
C GLN A 441 31.53 -10.86 -32.44
N ASP A 442 32.54 -10.37 -31.73
CA ASP A 442 33.94 -10.84 -31.80
C ASP A 442 34.34 -11.73 -30.61
N GLY A 443 33.39 -12.11 -29.74
CA GLY A 443 33.65 -12.97 -28.57
C GLY A 443 34.20 -12.24 -27.34
N VAL A 444 34.46 -10.94 -27.43
CA VAL A 444 34.87 -10.08 -26.31
C VAL A 444 33.68 -9.83 -25.36
N PRO A 445 33.86 -9.92 -24.03
CA PRO A 445 32.83 -9.55 -23.06
C PRO A 445 32.50 -8.07 -23.20
N VAL A 446 31.21 -7.73 -23.35
CA VAL A 446 30.72 -6.35 -23.38
C VAL A 446 29.88 -6.11 -22.14
N GLY A 447 30.31 -5.22 -21.26
CA GLY A 447 29.59 -4.87 -20.05
C GLY A 447 30.51 -4.22 -19.02
N THR A 448 29.95 -3.92 -17.84
CA THR A 448 30.70 -3.30 -16.75
C THR A 448 30.63 -4.15 -15.49
N ILE A 449 31.69 -4.18 -14.69
CA ILE A 449 31.68 -4.77 -13.34
C ILE A 449 31.83 -3.68 -12.28
N THR A 450 31.06 -3.78 -11.21
CA THR A 450 31.11 -2.82 -10.10
C THR A 450 31.91 -3.42 -8.94
N CYS A 451 32.94 -2.72 -8.46
CA CYS A 451 33.68 -3.15 -7.28
C CYS A 451 32.76 -3.12 -6.04
N ALA A 452 32.60 -4.27 -5.39
CA ALA A 452 31.71 -4.41 -4.24
C ALA A 452 32.14 -3.62 -3.00
N LEU A 453 33.40 -3.17 -2.94
CA LEU A 453 33.97 -2.41 -1.83
C LEU A 453 33.88 -0.89 -2.03
N HIS A 454 34.18 -0.41 -3.24
CA HIS A 454 34.34 1.02 -3.53
C HIS A 454 33.30 1.59 -4.51
N LEU A 455 32.42 0.74 -5.06
CA LEU A 455 31.36 1.07 -6.02
C LEU A 455 31.80 1.69 -7.37
N SER A 456 33.10 1.78 -7.63
CA SER A 456 33.61 2.12 -8.96
C SER A 456 33.26 1.04 -9.99
N ARG A 457 32.88 1.49 -11.18
CA ARG A 457 32.64 0.61 -12.34
C ARG A 457 33.89 0.46 -13.18
N PHE A 458 34.06 -0.72 -13.76
CA PHE A 458 35.15 -1.06 -14.66
C PHE A 458 34.58 -1.68 -15.94
N ASP A 459 35.17 -1.37 -17.09
CA ASP A 459 34.82 -2.02 -18.35
C ASP A 459 35.34 -3.48 -18.35
N LEU A 460 34.50 -4.44 -18.72
CA LEU A 460 34.87 -5.86 -18.75
C LEU A 460 35.81 -6.22 -19.91
N ALA A 461 35.90 -5.39 -20.94
CA ALA A 461 36.74 -5.64 -22.11
C ALA A 461 38.22 -5.34 -21.85
N ASP A 462 38.52 -4.28 -21.12
CA ASP A 462 39.89 -3.80 -20.90
C ASP A 462 40.24 -3.50 -19.43
N GLY A 463 39.27 -3.56 -18.52
CA GLY A 463 39.47 -3.31 -17.10
C GLY A 463 39.56 -1.82 -16.73
N GLU A 464 39.32 -0.89 -17.67
CA GLU A 464 39.42 0.55 -17.42
C GLU A 464 38.40 1.02 -16.38
N ALA A 465 38.84 1.91 -15.49
CA ALA A 465 37.97 2.54 -14.51
C ALA A 465 37.07 3.57 -15.19
N LEU A 466 35.76 3.39 -15.05
CA LEU A 466 34.76 4.25 -15.71
C LEU A 466 34.36 5.45 -14.83
N ASP A 467 34.40 5.28 -13.50
CA ASP A 467 34.03 6.33 -12.55
C ASP A 467 34.87 6.32 -11.25
N PRO A 468 35.13 7.48 -10.64
CA PRO A 468 35.86 7.60 -9.37
C PRO A 468 35.14 6.88 -8.22
N PRO A 469 35.84 6.46 -7.15
CA PRO A 469 37.22 6.81 -6.77
C PRO A 469 38.34 5.99 -7.44
N ALA A 470 38.03 4.99 -8.26
CA ALA A 470 39.05 4.24 -8.99
C ALA A 470 39.68 5.11 -10.10
N GLU A 471 40.99 5.24 -10.08
CA GLU A 471 41.79 5.94 -11.10
C GLU A 471 42.70 4.98 -11.89
N LEU A 472 42.76 3.72 -11.48
CA LEU A 472 43.62 2.70 -12.07
C LEU A 472 42.77 1.55 -12.64
N PRO A 473 43.12 1.03 -13.83
CA PRO A 473 42.45 -0.12 -14.40
C PRO A 473 42.68 -1.39 -13.57
N LEU A 474 41.75 -2.34 -13.67
CA LEU A 474 41.92 -3.69 -13.16
C LEU A 474 42.74 -4.54 -14.13
N ALA A 475 43.53 -5.46 -13.59
CA ALA A 475 44.21 -6.44 -14.43
C ALA A 475 43.19 -7.45 -15.00
N VAL A 476 43.21 -7.61 -16.32
CA VAL A 476 42.40 -8.59 -17.05
C VAL A 476 43.27 -9.81 -17.37
N TYR A 477 42.74 -11.00 -17.11
CA TYR A 477 43.42 -12.27 -17.37
C TYR A 477 42.59 -13.13 -18.31
N ASP A 478 43.26 -13.81 -19.24
CA ASP A 478 42.61 -14.81 -20.06
C ASP A 478 42.19 -16.02 -19.22
N VAL A 479 40.99 -16.51 -19.50
CA VAL A 479 40.36 -17.60 -18.77
C VAL A 479 40.10 -18.77 -19.72
N ILE A 480 40.49 -19.97 -19.30
CA ILE A 480 40.20 -21.22 -20.00
C ILE A 480 39.18 -22.00 -19.18
N ILE A 481 38.09 -22.46 -19.80
CA ILE A 481 37.08 -23.32 -19.15
C ILE A 481 37.29 -24.76 -19.61
N GLU A 482 37.76 -25.63 -18.72
CA GLU A 482 37.95 -27.06 -18.98
C GLU A 482 37.20 -27.89 -17.94
N ASN A 483 36.36 -28.83 -18.39
CA ASN A 483 35.62 -29.76 -17.53
C ASN A 483 34.85 -29.08 -16.37
N GLY A 484 34.26 -27.91 -16.64
CA GLY A 484 33.51 -27.13 -15.64
C GLY A 484 34.39 -26.40 -14.62
N ARG A 485 35.71 -26.37 -14.83
CA ARG A 485 36.65 -25.57 -14.02
C ARG A 485 37.10 -24.35 -14.81
N VAL A 486 37.22 -23.23 -14.09
CA VAL A 486 37.76 -21.97 -14.58
C VAL A 486 39.25 -21.95 -14.26
N LEU A 487 40.10 -21.94 -15.29
CA LEU A 487 41.55 -21.85 -15.20
C LEU A 487 41.99 -20.45 -15.61
N ILE A 488 42.87 -19.84 -14.83
CA ILE A 488 43.44 -18.52 -15.11
C ILE A 488 44.96 -18.72 -15.23
N GLU A 489 45.55 -18.28 -16.33
CA GLU A 489 47.00 -18.27 -16.48
C GLU A 489 47.55 -17.02 -15.79
N ILE A 490 48.22 -17.21 -14.65
CA ILE A 490 48.80 -16.12 -13.87
C ILE A 490 50.26 -15.94 -14.29
N PRO A 491 50.74 -14.72 -14.59
CA PRO A 491 52.14 -14.47 -14.88
C PRO A 491 53.08 -14.92 -13.74
N ASP A 492 54.30 -15.36 -14.04
CA ASP A 492 55.32 -15.75 -13.05
C ASP A 492 55.78 -14.59 -12.12
N ALA A 493 55.34 -13.36 -12.41
CA ALA A 493 55.62 -12.18 -11.60
C ALA A 493 54.57 -12.00 -10.49
N PRO A 494 54.93 -11.39 -9.34
CA PRO A 494 53.96 -11.11 -8.29
C PRO A 494 52.80 -10.26 -8.84
N LEU A 495 51.58 -10.74 -8.58
CA LEU A 495 50.35 -10.04 -8.95
C LEU A 495 50.35 -8.63 -8.34
N PRO A 496 50.13 -7.57 -9.12
CA PRO A 496 49.93 -6.24 -8.56
C PRO A 496 48.64 -6.27 -7.73
N VAL A 497 48.78 -6.27 -6.41
CA VAL A 497 47.65 -6.08 -5.51
C VAL A 497 47.36 -4.58 -5.51
N ASN A 498 46.36 -4.16 -6.29
CA ASN A 498 45.80 -2.81 -6.13
C ASN A 498 45.18 -2.73 -4.72
N GLN A 499 45.66 -1.79 -3.90
CA GLN A 499 45.10 -1.49 -2.59
C GLN A 499 43.74 -0.80 -2.71
#